data_AF-A0A3L6JLD6-F1
#
_entry.id   AF-A0A3L6JLD6-F1
#
_cell.length_a   1.000
_cell.length_b   1.000
_cell.length_c   1.000
_cell.angle_alpha   90.00
_cell.angle_beta   90.00
_cell.angle_gamma   90.00
#
_symmetry.space_group_name_H-M   'P 1'
#
loop_
_entity.id
_entity.type
_entity.pdbx_description
1 polymer ?
#
loop_
_entity_poly.entity_id
_entity_poly.type
_entity_poly.pdbx_seq_one_letter_code
_entity_poly.pdbx_strand_id
1 'polypeptide(L)'
;MSERNVEDVIGDYVKRTRKVLPKGREAEDLLDDLRNHILDSLADKSEQKPGVSQLELVGEVLKELGDPEDIAREFESTHPEEPATRRRKTIRLVARLVFAIAVVIVAAAVVSSVPLGQQEEPSVDFFTAFIVLMVFAVAEWYVRAWQTRSVD
;
A
#
# COMPACT_ATOMS: atom_id res chain seq x y z
N MET A 1 23.47 30.18 27.15
CA MET A 1 22.00 30.09 27.02
C MET A 1 21.53 29.89 25.56
N SER A 2 22.42 29.62 24.59
CA SER A 2 22.04 29.62 23.15
C SER A 2 21.65 28.24 22.61
N GLU A 3 22.39 27.18 22.93
CA GLU A 3 22.22 25.86 22.28
C GLU A 3 20.91 25.14 22.65
N ARG A 4 20.48 25.21 23.92
CA ARG A 4 19.22 24.60 24.36
C ARG A 4 18.00 25.17 23.63
N ASN A 5 18.01 26.47 23.34
CA ASN A 5 16.90 27.12 22.63
C ASN A 5 16.86 26.71 21.15
N VAL A 6 18.00 26.40 20.54
CA VAL A 6 18.08 25.98 19.14
C VAL A 6 17.53 24.56 18.99
N GLU A 7 17.96 23.64 19.84
CA GLU A 7 17.53 22.25 19.74
C GLU A 7 16.02 22.09 20.02
N ASP A 8 15.46 22.90 20.92
CA ASP A 8 14.02 22.96 21.16
C ASP A 8 13.25 23.42 19.90
N VAL A 9 13.74 24.46 19.21
CA VAL A 9 13.10 24.98 17.99
C VAL A 9 13.14 23.96 16.85
N ILE A 10 14.27 23.29 16.66
CA ILE A 10 14.42 22.22 15.66
C ILE A 10 13.48 21.05 16.02
N GLY A 11 13.47 20.63 17.29
CA GLY A 11 12.61 19.57 17.79
C GLY A 11 11.13 19.86 17.57
N ASP A 12 10.69 21.10 17.82
CA ASP A 12 9.31 21.53 17.60
C ASP A 12 8.95 21.57 16.10
N TYR A 13 9.89 21.94 15.23
CA TYR A 13 9.70 21.87 13.79
C TYR A 13 9.52 20.43 13.31
N VAL A 14 10.47 19.54 13.62
CA VAL A 14 10.42 18.11 13.26
C VAL A 14 9.16 17.46 13.82
N LYS A 15 8.76 17.81 15.05
CA LYS A 15 7.53 17.30 15.68
C LYS A 15 6.26 17.76 14.96
N ARG A 16 6.23 18.98 14.41
CA ARG A 16 5.12 19.45 13.57
C ARG A 16 5.10 18.70 12.23
N THR A 17 6.24 18.52 11.58
CA THR A 17 6.36 17.73 10.34
C THR A 17 5.91 16.29 10.54
N ARG A 18 6.29 15.64 11.64
CA ARG A 18 5.81 14.28 11.98
C ARG A 18 4.29 14.18 12.09
N LYS A 19 3.60 15.24 12.54
CA LYS A 19 2.14 15.23 12.70
C LYS A 19 1.39 15.26 11.37
N VAL A 20 2.00 15.86 10.34
CA VAL A 20 1.38 16.01 9.01
C VAL A 20 1.81 14.89 8.06
N LEU A 21 2.96 14.25 8.29
CA LEU A 21 3.41 13.11 7.50
C LEU A 21 2.60 11.83 7.80
N PRO A 22 2.40 10.96 6.80
CA PRO A 22 1.84 9.64 7.00
C PRO A 22 2.75 8.80 7.92
N LYS A 23 2.16 7.89 8.68
CA LYS A 23 2.92 7.02 9.59
C LYS A 23 3.61 5.91 8.79
N GLY A 24 4.92 5.79 8.92
CA GLY A 24 5.68 4.73 8.27
C GLY A 24 7.18 4.86 8.55
N ARG A 25 7.95 3.84 8.14
CA ARG A 25 9.40 3.86 8.27
C ARG A 25 10.04 4.95 7.41
N GLU A 26 9.59 5.10 6.17
CA GLU A 26 10.07 6.11 5.23
C GLU A 26 9.86 7.54 5.75
N ALA A 27 8.73 7.78 6.43
CA ALA A 27 8.46 9.08 7.05
C ALA A 27 9.37 9.35 8.26
N GLU A 28 9.74 8.33 9.04
CA GLU A 28 10.72 8.49 10.13
C GLU A 28 12.14 8.69 9.57
N ASP A 29 12.53 7.97 8.53
CA ASP A 29 13.81 8.16 7.85
C ASP A 29 13.92 9.59 7.29
N LEU A 30 12.85 10.13 6.69
CA LEU A 30 12.78 11.53 6.24
C LEU A 30 12.94 12.53 7.40
N LEU A 31 12.32 12.27 8.56
CA LEU A 31 12.42 13.17 9.71
C LEU A 31 13.83 13.21 10.29
N ASP A 32 14.53 12.07 10.29
CA ASP A 32 15.93 11.99 10.70
C ASP A 32 16.84 12.74 9.70
N ASP A 33 16.63 12.53 8.40
CA ASP A 33 17.35 13.26 7.34
C ASP A 33 17.11 14.78 7.43
N LEU A 34 15.86 15.19 7.66
CA LEU A 34 15.47 16.59 7.85
C LEU A 34 16.19 17.21 9.05
N ARG A 35 16.26 16.49 10.18
CA ARG A 35 16.98 16.97 11.38
C ARG A 35 18.46 17.16 11.10
N ASN A 36 19.10 16.19 10.45
CA ASN A 36 20.53 16.26 10.12
C ASN A 36 20.79 17.43 9.16
N HIS A 37 19.96 17.58 8.13
CA HIS A 37 20.09 18.67 7.16
C HIS A 37 19.96 20.05 7.80
N ILE A 38 19.05 20.23 8.78
CA ILE A 38 18.94 21.48 9.54
C ILE A 38 20.22 21.78 10.32
N LEU A 39 20.79 20.78 10.98
CA LEU A 39 22.02 20.94 11.79
C LEU A 39 23.23 21.26 10.91
N ASP A 40 23.37 20.57 9.79
CA ASP A 40 24.46 20.80 8.82
C ASP A 40 24.35 22.22 8.22
N SER A 41 23.14 22.60 7.76
CA SER A 41 22.89 23.93 7.22
C SER A 41 23.13 25.04 8.23
N LEU A 42 22.80 24.78 9.51
CA LEU A 42 23.06 25.72 10.59
C LEU A 42 24.58 25.89 10.83
N ALA A 43 25.33 24.79 10.82
CA ALA A 43 26.79 24.83 10.96
C ALA A 43 27.43 25.65 9.83
N ASP A 44 27.05 25.36 8.58
CA ASP A 44 27.54 26.09 7.39
C ASP A 44 27.23 27.59 7.48
N LYS A 45 26.00 27.96 7.85
CA LYS A 45 25.63 29.38 8.00
C LYS A 45 26.35 30.04 9.18
N SER A 46 26.60 29.31 10.26
CA SER A 46 27.37 29.82 11.41
C SER A 46 28.82 30.12 11.04
N GLU A 47 29.42 29.34 10.14
CA GLU A 47 30.77 29.61 9.61
C GLU A 47 30.79 30.82 8.67
N GLN A 48 29.77 30.97 7.83
CA GLN A 48 29.68 32.06 6.85
C GLN A 48 29.34 33.42 7.46
N LYS A 49 28.55 33.43 8.55
CA LYS A 49 28.08 34.65 9.22
C LYS A 49 28.51 34.69 10.70
N PRO A 50 29.82 34.75 10.99
CA PRO A 50 30.30 34.81 12.36
C PRO A 50 29.85 36.13 13.03
N GLY A 51 28.95 36.02 14.01
CA GLY A 51 28.40 37.16 14.75
C GLY A 51 26.87 37.25 14.73
N VAL A 52 26.20 36.48 13.87
CA VAL A 52 24.73 36.33 13.91
C VAL A 52 24.37 35.32 15.01
N SER A 53 23.24 35.54 15.70
CA SER A 53 22.78 34.61 16.73
C SER A 53 22.35 33.28 16.11
N GLN A 54 22.66 32.15 16.75
CA GLN A 54 22.25 30.84 16.24
C GLN A 54 20.73 30.71 16.08
N LEU A 55 19.96 31.41 16.91
CA LEU A 55 18.50 31.38 16.86
C LEU A 55 17.96 32.08 15.62
N GLU A 56 18.60 33.17 15.20
CA GLU A 56 18.29 33.85 13.94
C GLU A 56 18.69 32.99 12.73
N LEU A 57 19.86 32.35 12.79
CA LEU A 57 20.31 31.43 11.74
C LEU A 57 19.39 30.21 11.58
N VAL A 58 18.91 29.61 12.68
CA VAL A 58 17.90 28.54 12.62
C VAL A 58 16.61 29.05 11.98
N GLY A 59 16.18 30.26 12.33
CA GLY A 59 15.02 30.88 11.69
C GLY A 59 15.19 31.02 10.17
N GLU A 60 16.39 31.39 9.69
CA GLU A 60 16.70 31.41 8.26
C GLU A 60 16.62 30.01 7.64
N VAL A 61 17.27 29.00 8.24
CA VAL A 61 17.27 27.61 7.74
C VAL A 61 15.85 27.05 7.66
N LEU A 62 15.06 27.21 8.72
CA LEU A 62 13.68 26.71 8.74
C LEU A 62 12.80 27.43 7.71
N LYS A 63 13.04 28.72 7.47
CA LYS A 63 12.33 29.47 6.44
C LYS A 63 12.69 29.00 5.03
N GLU A 64 13.95 28.59 4.80
CA GLU A 64 14.38 28.01 3.53
C GLU A 64 13.77 26.63 3.27
N LEU A 65 13.54 25.84 4.33
CA LEU A 65 12.87 24.55 4.26
C LEU A 65 11.37 24.61 3.97
N GLY A 66 10.73 25.75 4.21
CA GLY A 66 9.29 25.94 3.98
C GLY A 66 8.41 25.44 5.12
N ASP A 67 7.11 25.31 4.86
CA ASP A 67 6.15 24.86 5.87
C ASP A 67 6.10 23.32 5.94
N PRO A 68 5.87 22.72 7.12
CA PRO A 68 5.71 21.28 7.27
C PRO A 68 4.67 20.66 6.32
N GLU A 69 3.60 21.40 6.02
CA GLU A 69 2.53 21.01 5.10
C GLU A 69 2.99 20.97 3.63
N ASP A 70 3.99 21.75 3.24
CA ASP A 70 4.60 21.68 1.92
C ASP A 70 5.47 20.41 1.81
N ILE A 71 6.28 20.14 2.83
CA ILE A 71 7.12 18.92 2.91
C ILE A 71 6.25 17.66 2.82
N ALA A 72 5.13 17.63 3.56
CA ALA A 72 4.22 16.48 3.52
C ALA A 72 3.60 16.27 2.13
N ARG A 73 3.21 17.35 1.45
CA ARG A 73 2.66 17.28 0.08
C ARG A 73 3.69 16.78 -0.92
N GLU A 74 4.95 17.22 -0.80
CA GLU A 74 6.03 16.75 -1.65
C GLU A 74 6.36 15.28 -1.38
N PHE A 75 6.37 14.87 -0.11
CA PHE A 75 6.54 13.48 0.30
C PHE A 75 5.46 12.57 -0.31
N GLU A 76 4.18 12.95 -0.21
CA GLU A 76 3.08 12.18 -0.81
C GLU A 76 3.15 12.13 -2.34
N SER A 77 3.66 13.18 -2.99
CA SER A 77 3.81 13.21 -4.44
C SER A 77 4.91 12.28 -4.95
N THR A 78 5.97 12.08 -4.15
CA THR A 78 7.13 11.25 -4.48
C THR A 78 6.98 9.81 -3.98
N HIS A 79 6.21 9.63 -2.91
CA HIS A 79 5.83 8.36 -2.32
C HIS A 79 4.30 8.24 -2.35
N PRO A 80 3.68 8.16 -3.55
CA PRO A 80 2.25 7.94 -3.63
C PRO A 80 1.97 6.65 -2.87
N GLU A 81 1.23 6.74 -1.75
CA GLU A 81 0.77 5.58 -1.00
C GLU A 81 0.28 4.57 -2.03
N GLU A 82 0.94 3.41 -2.20
CA GLU A 82 0.46 2.39 -3.12
C GLU A 82 -0.98 2.05 -2.70
N PRO A 83 -2.02 2.50 -3.42
CA PRO A 83 -3.34 2.53 -2.84
C PRO A 83 -3.91 1.13 -2.96
N ALA A 84 -3.82 0.35 -1.88
CA ALA A 84 -4.58 -0.88 -1.70
C ALA A 84 -4.42 -1.97 -2.79
N THR A 85 -3.49 -1.85 -3.75
CA THR A 85 -3.39 -2.77 -4.90
C THR A 85 -2.87 -4.13 -4.46
N ARG A 86 -1.94 -4.18 -3.50
CA ARG A 86 -1.44 -5.45 -2.93
C ARG A 86 -2.54 -6.19 -2.16
N ARG A 87 -3.30 -5.48 -1.32
CA ARG A 87 -4.41 -6.06 -0.54
C ARG A 87 -5.56 -6.52 -1.44
N ARG A 88 -5.92 -5.75 -2.49
CA ARG A 88 -6.88 -6.18 -3.52
C ARG A 88 -6.38 -7.39 -4.31
N LYS A 89 -5.10 -7.46 -4.67
CA LYS A 89 -4.51 -8.63 -5.35
C LYS A 89 -4.56 -9.87 -4.45
N THR A 90 -4.22 -9.76 -3.16
CA THR A 90 -4.28 -10.88 -2.21
C THR A 90 -5.71 -11.33 -1.93
N ILE A 91 -6.65 -10.40 -1.67
CA ILE A 91 -8.08 -10.74 -1.48
C ILE A 91 -8.63 -11.42 -2.74
N ARG A 92 -8.24 -10.96 -3.93
CA ARG A 92 -8.63 -11.57 -5.21
C ARG A 92 -8.09 -12.98 -5.38
N LEU A 93 -6.83 -13.24 -5.00
CA LEU A 93 -6.25 -14.58 -5.03
C LEU A 93 -6.95 -15.51 -4.04
N VAL A 94 -7.21 -15.05 -2.81
CA VAL A 94 -7.93 -15.84 -1.80
C VAL A 94 -9.37 -16.12 -2.25
N ALA A 95 -10.09 -15.13 -2.78
CA ALA A 95 -11.45 -15.31 -3.30
C ALA A 95 -11.48 -16.31 -4.46
N ARG A 96 -10.49 -16.28 -5.36
CA ARG A 96 -10.34 -17.26 -6.45
C ARG A 96 -10.15 -18.68 -5.92
N LEU A 97 -9.30 -18.84 -4.89
CA LEU A 97 -9.05 -20.14 -4.28
C LEU A 97 -10.30 -20.69 -3.59
N VAL A 98 -10.99 -19.86 -2.80
CA VAL A 98 -12.24 -20.23 -2.13
C VAL A 98 -13.32 -20.62 -3.15
N PHE A 99 -13.45 -19.89 -4.24
CA PHE A 99 -14.41 -20.21 -5.30
C PHE A 99 -14.09 -21.54 -5.98
N ALA A 100 -12.81 -21.80 -6.31
CA ALA A 100 -12.40 -23.07 -6.89
C ALA A 100 -12.70 -24.26 -5.97
N ILE A 101 -12.45 -24.11 -4.66
CA ILE A 101 -12.77 -25.14 -3.67
C ILE A 101 -14.29 -25.38 -3.61
N ALA A 102 -15.09 -24.32 -3.60
CA ALA A 102 -16.55 -24.43 -3.60
C ALA A 102 -17.08 -25.20 -4.82
N VAL A 103 -16.54 -24.91 -6.01
CA VAL A 103 -16.90 -25.61 -7.26
C VAL A 103 -16.57 -27.11 -7.17
N VAL A 104 -15.40 -27.48 -6.63
CA VAL A 104 -15.01 -28.88 -6.44
C VAL A 104 -15.94 -29.60 -5.47
N ILE A 105 -16.33 -28.96 -4.37
CA ILE A 105 -17.27 -29.53 -3.39
C ILE A 105 -18.64 -29.77 -4.04
N VAL A 106 -19.15 -28.83 -4.83
CA VAL A 106 -20.42 -28.98 -5.54
C VAL A 106 -20.33 -30.11 -6.57
N ALA A 107 -19.25 -30.17 -7.35
CA ALA A 107 -19.05 -31.26 -8.31
C ALA A 107 -19.00 -32.63 -7.62
N ALA A 108 -18.28 -32.73 -6.50
CA ALA A 108 -18.20 -33.96 -5.71
C ALA A 108 -19.56 -34.36 -5.11
N ALA A 109 -20.35 -33.39 -4.64
CA ALA A 109 -21.69 -33.62 -4.11
C ALA A 109 -22.67 -34.12 -5.19
N VAL A 110 -22.56 -33.58 -6.41
CA VAL A 110 -23.37 -34.05 -7.54
C VAL A 110 -22.99 -35.48 -7.89
N VAL A 111 -21.70 -35.79 -8.00
CA VAL A 111 -21.22 -37.16 -8.27
C VAL A 111 -21.65 -38.14 -7.18
N SER A 112 -21.61 -37.75 -5.90
CA SER A 112 -22.01 -38.63 -4.80
C SER A 112 -23.52 -38.83 -4.69
N SER A 113 -24.32 -37.91 -5.25
CA SER A 113 -25.78 -38.02 -5.28
C SER A 113 -26.32 -38.93 -6.38
N VAL A 114 -25.46 -39.36 -7.32
CA VAL A 114 -25.83 -40.36 -8.32
C VAL A 114 -25.86 -41.73 -7.64
N PRO A 115 -27.03 -42.40 -7.55
CA PRO A 115 -27.11 -43.73 -6.97
C PRO A 115 -26.25 -44.70 -7.81
N LEU A 116 -25.26 -45.33 -7.17
CA LEU A 116 -24.41 -46.40 -7.70
C LEU A 116 -25.23 -47.69 -7.93
N GLY A 117 -26.32 -47.59 -8.68
CA GLY A 117 -27.21 -48.66 -9.05
C GLY A 117 -27.27 -48.79 -10.56
N GLN A 118 -26.55 -49.78 -11.08
CA GLN A 118 -26.69 -50.37 -12.43
C GLN A 118 -26.28 -49.47 -13.62
N GLN A 119 -25.09 -49.68 -14.17
CA GLN A 119 -24.90 -50.45 -15.42
C GLN A 119 -23.43 -50.43 -15.89
N GLU A 120 -23.05 -51.56 -16.46
CA GLU A 120 -21.75 -51.88 -17.06
C GLU A 120 -21.54 -51.00 -18.31
N GLU A 121 -20.55 -50.09 -18.29
CA GLU A 121 -19.68 -49.64 -19.41
C GLU A 121 -18.96 -48.34 -18.98
N PRO A 122 -17.70 -48.10 -19.36
CA PRO A 122 -16.92 -46.93 -18.97
C PRO A 122 -17.24 -45.70 -19.85
N SER A 123 -18.52 -45.45 -20.14
CA SER A 123 -18.96 -44.23 -20.82
C SER A 123 -19.35 -43.19 -19.77
N VAL A 124 -18.69 -42.03 -19.77
CA VAL A 124 -19.11 -40.89 -18.96
C VAL A 124 -20.56 -40.56 -19.33
N ASP A 125 -21.48 -40.72 -18.38
CA ASP A 125 -22.91 -40.45 -18.59
C ASP A 125 -23.11 -39.01 -19.10
N PHE A 126 -23.96 -38.84 -20.11
CA PHE A 126 -24.20 -37.58 -20.79
C PHE A 126 -24.53 -36.46 -19.81
N PHE A 127 -25.31 -36.75 -18.77
CA PHE A 127 -25.66 -35.79 -17.73
C PHE A 127 -24.44 -35.35 -16.91
N THR A 128 -23.52 -36.26 -16.61
CA THR A 128 -22.27 -35.94 -15.91
C THR A 128 -21.38 -35.06 -16.76
N ALA A 129 -21.20 -35.42 -18.04
CA ALA A 129 -20.45 -34.59 -18.99
C ALA A 129 -21.07 -33.20 -19.17
N PHE A 130 -22.40 -33.13 -19.25
CA PHE A 130 -23.16 -31.87 -19.38
C PHE A 130 -22.98 -30.97 -18.16
N ILE A 131 -23.04 -31.53 -16.95
CA ILE A 131 -22.82 -30.78 -15.71
C ILE A 131 -21.39 -30.23 -15.65
N VAL A 132 -20.39 -31.04 -15.99
CA VAL A 132 -18.98 -30.60 -16.02
C VAL A 132 -18.79 -29.47 -17.05
N LEU A 133 -19.39 -29.60 -18.24
CA LEU A 133 -19.37 -28.56 -19.27
C LEU A 133 -20.06 -27.27 -18.81
N MET A 134 -21.21 -27.37 -18.15
CA MET A 134 -21.93 -26.22 -17.59
C MET A 134 -21.08 -25.47 -16.56
N VAL A 135 -20.41 -26.20 -15.66
CA VAL A 135 -19.49 -25.60 -14.67
C VAL A 135 -18.35 -24.87 -15.38
N PHE A 136 -17.74 -25.48 -16.39
CA PHE A 136 -16.68 -24.86 -17.18
C PHE A 136 -17.17 -23.61 -17.94
N ALA A 137 -18.34 -23.68 -18.56
CA ALA A 137 -18.94 -22.57 -19.30
C ALA A 137 -19.27 -21.38 -18.39
N VAL A 138 -19.82 -21.64 -17.19
CA VAL A 138 -20.08 -20.59 -16.19
C VAL A 138 -18.76 -19.98 -15.68
N ALA A 139 -17.74 -20.81 -15.44
CA ALA A 139 -16.43 -20.32 -15.03
C ALA A 139 -15.77 -19.45 -16.13
N GLU A 140 -15.82 -19.88 -17.38
CA GLU A 140 -15.27 -19.13 -18.51
C GLU A 140 -16.04 -17.83 -18.76
N TRP A 141 -17.37 -17.88 -18.72
CA TRP A 141 -18.21 -16.69 -18.85
C TRP A 141 -17.91 -15.67 -17.75
N TYR A 142 -17.77 -16.12 -16.50
CA TYR A 142 -17.40 -15.25 -15.38
C TYR A 142 -16.01 -14.61 -15.58
N VAL A 143 -15.03 -15.38 -16.05
CA VAL A 143 -13.69 -14.87 -16.38
C VAL A 143 -13.74 -13.81 -17.48
N ARG A 144 -14.47 -14.06 -18.57
CA ARG A 144 -14.61 -13.10 -19.68
C ARG A 144 -15.39 -11.84 -19.32
N ALA A 145 -16.48 -11.98 -18.57
CA ALA A 145 -17.30 -10.85 -18.12
C ALA A 145 -16.53 -9.94 -17.15
N TRP A 146 -15.58 -10.49 -16.41
CA TRP A 146 -14.75 -9.73 -15.48
C TRP A 146 -13.56 -9.05 -16.18
N GLN A 147 -13.03 -9.62 -17.26
CA GLN A 147 -12.01 -8.98 -18.11
C GLN A 147 -12.56 -7.77 -18.89
N THR A 148 -13.76 -7.90 -19.44
CA THR A 148 -14.39 -6.82 -20.23
C THR A 148 -14.79 -5.61 -19.38
N ARG A 149 -15.04 -5.77 -18.08
CA ARG A 149 -15.28 -4.66 -17.13
C ARG A 149 -14.03 -3.94 -16.65
N SER A 150 -12.83 -4.32 -17.11
CA SER A 150 -11.56 -3.72 -16.71
C SER A 150 -10.90 -2.85 -17.79
N VAL A 151 -11.63 -2.60 -18.89
CA VAL A 151 -11.18 -1.80 -20.05
C VAL A 151 -11.92 -0.45 -20.15
N ASP A 152 -12.90 -0.19 -19.29
CA ASP A 152 -13.51 1.13 -19.05
C ASP A 152 -13.26 1.56 -17.59
#